data_AF-A0A937DT02-F1
#
_entry.id   AF-A0A937DT02-F1
#
_cell.length_a   1.000
_cell.length_b   1.000
_cell.length_c   1.000
_cell.angle_alpha   90.00
_cell.angle_beta   90.00
_cell.angle_gamma   90.00
#
_symmetry.space_group_name_H-M   'P 1'
#
loop_
_entity.id
_entity.type
_entity.pdbx_description
1 polymer ?
#
loop_
_entity_poly.entity_id
_entity_poly.type
_entity_poly.pdbx_seq_one_letter_code
_entity_poly.pdbx_strand_id
1 'polypeptide(L)'
;MPVGVAEPLAKRVTQWDEYSGRFEAVASVEVRARVSGFIEKIDFRDGQIVNVGDPLFTIDQRPYEIAVESAEADVARNKAQVELAELQVSRGASLIASRTITEAEHDSRKSALAVARAQLKSAEAALRNAKLNLEWTNVTAPIAGRISDRKVEAGNLISGGQTGATLLATRVTLHPTRSLLPLSDASPPRYNRPTLSGAPA
;
A
#
# COMPACT_ATOMS: atom_id res chain seq x y z
N MET A 1 23.76 12.15 -82.19
CA MET A 1 22.56 12.78 -81.60
C MET A 1 22.94 13.31 -80.22
N PRO A 2 22.54 14.53 -79.83
CA PRO A 2 22.94 15.11 -78.54
C PRO A 2 22.22 14.38 -77.39
N VAL A 3 22.94 14.18 -76.28
CA VAL A 3 22.38 13.65 -75.04
C VAL A 3 21.90 14.80 -74.17
N GLY A 4 20.63 14.77 -73.77
CA GLY A 4 20.06 15.77 -72.86
C GLY A 4 20.58 15.52 -71.45
N VAL A 5 21.15 16.54 -70.82
CA VAL A 5 21.52 16.53 -69.40
C VAL A 5 20.55 17.43 -68.66
N ALA A 6 19.98 16.94 -67.56
CA ALA A 6 19.07 17.70 -66.71
C ALA A 6 19.71 17.93 -65.34
N GLU A 7 19.61 19.16 -64.81
CA GLU A 7 20.12 19.50 -63.47
C GLU A 7 19.18 18.95 -62.37
N PRO A 8 19.72 18.27 -61.35
CA PRO A 8 18.91 17.71 -60.27
C PRO A 8 18.40 18.82 -59.34
N LEU A 9 17.07 18.97 -59.26
CA LEU A 9 16.41 19.80 -58.25
C LEU A 9 16.54 19.14 -56.87
N ALA A 10 17.51 19.59 -56.07
CA ALA A 10 17.68 19.15 -54.69
C ALA A 10 16.56 19.74 -53.82
N LYS A 11 15.55 18.93 -53.51
CA LYS A 11 14.47 19.28 -52.57
C LYS A 11 14.69 18.55 -51.24
N ARG A 12 14.62 19.27 -50.13
CA ARG A 12 14.73 18.69 -48.77
C ARG A 12 13.51 17.80 -48.52
N VAL A 13 13.70 16.49 -48.57
CA VAL A 13 12.67 15.51 -48.24
C VAL A 13 12.83 15.13 -46.77
N THR A 14 11.83 15.43 -45.95
CA THR A 14 11.75 14.91 -44.59
C THR A 14 11.33 13.45 -44.68
N GLN A 15 12.25 12.54 -44.39
CA GLN A 15 11.95 11.11 -44.34
C GLN A 15 11.34 10.81 -42.97
N TRP A 16 10.10 10.34 -42.97
CA TRP A 16 9.40 9.88 -41.78
C TRP A 16 9.64 8.38 -41.66
N ASP A 17 10.18 7.93 -40.53
CA ASP A 17 10.26 6.52 -40.20
C ASP A 17 9.13 6.19 -39.21
N GLU A 18 8.20 5.33 -39.63
CA GLU A 18 7.11 4.85 -38.77
C GLU A 18 7.59 3.65 -37.95
N TYR A 19 7.64 3.82 -36.63
CA TYR A 19 7.89 2.73 -35.70
C TYR A 19 6.61 2.41 -34.93
N SER A 20 6.21 1.14 -34.92
CA SER A 20 5.12 0.68 -34.06
C SER A 20 5.60 0.68 -32.59
N GLY A 21 5.18 1.68 -31.82
CA GLY A 21 5.40 1.73 -30.37
C GLY A 21 4.28 1.00 -29.62
N ARG A 22 4.62 0.24 -28.57
CA ARG A 22 3.63 -0.29 -27.63
C ARG A 22 3.54 0.64 -26.43
N PHE A 23 2.33 1.11 -26.13
CA PHE A 23 2.05 1.86 -24.92
C PHE A 23 1.77 0.88 -23.78
N GLU A 24 2.57 0.95 -22.72
CA GLU A 24 2.31 0.24 -21.47
C GLU A 24 2.02 1.26 -20.36
N ALA A 25 1.15 0.86 -19.43
CA ALA A 25 0.85 1.67 -18.26
C ALA A 25 2.08 1.77 -17.36
N VAL A 26 2.39 2.97 -16.86
CA VAL A 26 3.60 3.21 -16.06
C VAL A 26 3.60 2.49 -14.72
N ALA A 27 2.42 2.22 -14.15
CA ALA A 27 2.28 1.44 -12.93
C ALA A 27 0.97 0.65 -12.93
N SER A 28 1.07 -0.65 -12.69
CA SER A 28 -0.05 -1.51 -12.28
C SER A 28 0.09 -1.83 -10.80
N VAL A 29 -0.99 -1.70 -10.04
CA VAL A 29 -1.03 -2.06 -8.62
C VAL A 29 -2.14 -3.08 -8.42
N GLU A 30 -1.76 -4.21 -7.83
CA GLU A 30 -2.69 -5.25 -7.41
C GLU A 30 -3.27 -4.90 -6.04
N VAL A 31 -4.59 -4.75 -5.97
CA VAL A 31 -5.30 -4.52 -4.71
C VAL A 31 -5.56 -5.89 -4.09
N ARG A 32 -4.90 -6.17 -2.97
CA ARG A 32 -4.98 -7.44 -2.23
C ARG A 32 -5.63 -7.22 -0.86
N ALA A 33 -6.42 -8.18 -0.44
CA ALA A 33 -7.00 -8.18 0.90
C ALA A 33 -5.90 -8.26 1.97
N ARG A 34 -5.92 -7.34 2.94
CA ARG A 34 -5.04 -7.41 4.13
C ARG A 34 -5.66 -8.21 5.27
N VAL A 35 -6.98 -8.21 5.35
CA VAL A 35 -7.78 -8.91 6.36
C VAL A 35 -8.71 -9.91 5.68
N SER A 36 -8.97 -11.01 6.38
CA SER A 36 -9.87 -12.07 5.91
C SER A 36 -11.31 -11.74 6.29
N GLY A 37 -12.28 -12.14 5.48
CA GLY A 37 -13.69 -11.91 5.78
C GLY A 37 -14.58 -12.11 4.58
N PHE A 38 -15.86 -11.77 4.73
CA PHE A 38 -16.81 -11.77 3.62
C PHE A 38 -16.87 -10.38 3.00
N ILE A 39 -16.91 -10.29 1.67
CA ILE A 39 -17.19 -9.03 1.00
C ILE A 39 -18.65 -8.69 1.20
N GLU A 40 -18.93 -7.59 1.89
CA GLU A 40 -20.27 -7.07 2.11
C GLU A 40 -20.74 -6.28 0.88
N LYS A 41 -19.89 -5.38 0.38
CA LYS A 41 -20.24 -4.48 -0.72
C LYS A 41 -19.05 -4.18 -1.63
N ILE A 42 -19.37 -3.89 -2.89
CA ILE A 42 -18.45 -3.43 -3.91
C ILE A 42 -18.91 -2.03 -4.33
N ASP A 43 -18.06 -1.01 -4.16
CA ASP A 43 -18.41 0.39 -4.34
C ASP A 43 -17.88 1.01 -5.65
N PHE A 44 -17.36 0.18 -6.57
CA PHE A 44 -16.92 0.61 -7.89
C PHE A 44 -17.56 -0.19 -9.02
N ARG A 45 -17.54 0.40 -10.23
CA ARG A 45 -17.90 -0.27 -11.48
C ARG A 45 -16.66 -0.70 -12.26
N ASP A 46 -16.73 -1.85 -12.92
CA ASP A 46 -15.62 -2.35 -13.74
C ASP A 46 -15.23 -1.32 -14.80
N GLY A 47 -13.95 -0.98 -14.89
CA GLY A 47 -13.45 0.04 -15.82
C GLY A 47 -13.65 1.49 -15.38
N GLN A 48 -14.16 1.75 -14.18
CA GLN A 48 -14.32 3.10 -13.61
C GLN A 48 -12.95 3.74 -13.30
N ILE A 49 -12.90 5.07 -13.44
CA ILE A 49 -11.77 5.88 -12.97
C ILE A 49 -12.00 6.17 -11.49
N VAL A 50 -11.06 5.74 -10.66
CA VAL A 50 -11.05 5.98 -9.21
C VAL A 50 -9.85 6.87 -8.86
N ASN A 51 -10.02 7.68 -7.82
CA ASN A 51 -8.99 8.54 -7.25
C ASN A 51 -8.26 7.83 -6.10
N VAL A 52 -7.29 8.51 -5.49
CA VAL A 52 -6.63 8.01 -4.27
C VAL A 52 -7.62 8.10 -3.12
N GLY A 53 -7.76 7.02 -2.34
CA GLY A 53 -8.63 6.98 -1.15
C GLY A 53 -10.08 6.59 -1.42
N ASP A 54 -10.50 6.44 -2.68
CA ASP A 54 -11.87 6.00 -2.99
C ASP A 54 -12.09 4.56 -2.47
N PRO A 55 -13.23 4.28 -1.80
CA PRO A 55 -13.57 2.94 -1.34
C PRO A 55 -13.84 2.02 -2.52
N LEU A 56 -13.25 0.82 -2.49
CA LEU A 56 -13.39 -0.19 -3.54
C LEU A 56 -14.22 -1.36 -3.03
N PHE A 57 -13.81 -1.94 -1.90
CA PHE A 57 -14.47 -3.08 -1.30
C PHE A 57 -14.71 -2.82 0.18
N THR A 58 -15.90 -3.18 0.65
CA THR A 58 -16.23 -3.22 2.08
C THR A 58 -16.30 -4.68 2.51
N ILE A 59 -15.47 -5.04 3.48
CA ILE A 59 -15.49 -6.33 4.15
C ILE A 59 -16.40 -6.21 5.37
N ASP A 60 -17.09 -7.29 5.73
CA ASP A 60 -17.95 -7.34 6.93
C ASP A 60 -17.19 -6.85 8.18
N GLN A 61 -17.63 -5.71 8.71
CA GLN A 61 -16.95 -4.99 9.80
C GLN A 61 -17.34 -5.53 11.17
N ARG A 62 -18.51 -6.17 11.29
CA ARG A 62 -19.09 -6.62 12.57
C ARG A 62 -18.12 -7.45 13.43
N PRO A 63 -17.42 -8.47 12.92
CA PRO A 63 -16.46 -9.22 13.74
C PRO A 63 -15.27 -8.37 14.20
N TYR A 64 -14.88 -7.36 13.42
CA TYR A 64 -13.78 -6.46 13.75
C TYR A 64 -14.18 -5.40 14.76
N GLU A 65 -15.41 -4.87 14.67
CA GLU A 65 -15.97 -3.94 15.66
C GLU A 65 -16.07 -4.61 17.05
N ILE A 66 -16.58 -5.84 17.10
CA ILE A 66 -16.64 -6.63 18.34
C ILE A 66 -15.22 -6.86 18.91
N ALA A 67 -14.23 -7.10 18.06
CA ALA A 67 -12.85 -7.27 18.49
C ALA A 67 -12.25 -5.96 19.05
N VAL A 68 -12.59 -4.80 18.47
CA VAL A 68 -12.21 -3.49 19.00
C VAL A 68 -12.86 -3.24 20.35
N GLU A 69 -14.15 -3.51 20.49
CA GLU A 69 -14.89 -3.34 21.75
C GLU A 69 -14.31 -4.22 22.86
N SER A 70 -14.00 -5.48 22.56
CA SER A 70 -13.34 -6.40 23.49
C SER A 70 -11.96 -5.88 23.93
N ALA A 71 -11.15 -5.39 22.98
CA ALA A 71 -9.84 -4.82 23.30
C ALA A 71 -9.94 -3.51 24.10
N GLU A 72 -10.98 -2.70 23.87
CA GLU A 72 -11.29 -1.50 24.66
C GLU A 72 -11.65 -1.87 26.10
N ALA A 73 -12.44 -2.92 26.31
CA ALA A 73 -12.74 -3.44 27.64
C ALA A 73 -11.47 -3.94 28.36
N ASP A 74 -10.57 -4.63 27.65
CA ASP A 74 -9.29 -5.07 28.21
C ASP A 74 -8.39 -3.89 28.61
N VAL A 75 -8.34 -2.82 27.80
CA VAL A 75 -7.60 -1.59 28.16
C VAL A 75 -8.20 -0.97 29.42
N ALA A 76 -9.53 -0.87 29.51
CA ALA A 76 -10.21 -0.35 30.69
C ALA A 76 -9.91 -1.18 31.95
N ARG A 77 -9.92 -2.51 31.84
CA ARG A 77 -9.56 -3.42 32.95
C ARG A 77 -8.12 -3.19 33.43
N ASN A 78 -7.16 -3.15 32.51
CA ASN A 78 -5.75 -2.95 32.86
C ASN A 78 -5.50 -1.53 33.41
N LYS A 79 -6.22 -0.53 32.93
CA LYS A 79 -6.14 0.84 33.44
C LYS A 79 -6.59 0.91 34.90
N ALA A 80 -7.68 0.23 35.26
CA ALA A 80 -8.14 0.11 36.65
C ALA A 80 -7.11 -0.62 37.54
N GLN A 81 -6.41 -1.63 37.00
CA GLN A 81 -5.34 -2.32 37.73
C GLN A 81 -4.13 -1.41 37.99
N VAL A 82 -3.74 -0.58 37.01
CA VAL A 82 -2.70 0.43 37.19
C VAL A 82 -3.10 1.42 38.28
N GLU A 83 -4.32 1.95 38.24
CA GLU A 83 -4.81 2.89 39.26
C GLU A 83 -4.79 2.28 40.67
N LEU A 84 -5.22 1.02 40.81
CA LEU A 84 -5.13 0.29 42.08
C LEU A 84 -3.67 0.14 42.55
N ALA A 85 -2.76 -0.22 41.65
CA ALA A 85 -1.34 -0.39 41.98
C ALA A 85 -0.68 0.95 42.34
N GLU A 86 -1.05 2.06 41.69
CA GLU A 86 -0.59 3.41 42.01
C GLU A 86 -1.05 3.82 43.41
N LEU A 87 -2.31 3.55 43.76
CA LEU A 87 -2.83 3.78 45.11
C LEU A 87 -2.08 2.95 46.17
N GLN A 88 -1.74 1.70 45.87
CA GLN A 88 -0.98 0.84 46.78
C GLN A 88 0.46 1.34 47.00
N VAL A 89 1.12 1.83 45.94
CA VAL A 89 2.45 2.44 46.04
C VAL A 89 2.40 3.75 46.84
N SER A 90 1.41 4.62 46.56
CA SER A 90 1.21 5.88 47.29
C SER A 90 0.97 5.64 48.79
N ARG A 91 0.10 4.68 49.12
CA ARG A 91 -0.13 4.24 50.51
C ARG A 91 1.14 3.65 51.13
N GLY A 92 1.87 2.83 50.38
CA GLY A 92 3.15 2.25 50.83
C GLY A 92 4.20 3.31 51.17
N ALA A 93 4.32 4.36 50.35
CA ALA A 93 5.26 5.46 50.61
C ALA A 93 4.95 6.18 51.92
N SER A 94 3.67 6.41 52.22
CA SER A 94 3.24 7.02 53.50
C SER A 94 3.53 6.10 54.69
N LEU A 95 3.35 4.79 54.53
CA LEU A 95 3.61 3.79 55.58
C LEU A 95 5.10 3.54 55.84
N ILE A 96 5.98 3.73 54.84
CA ILE A 96 7.44 3.74 55.05
C ILE A 96 7.85 4.94 55.89
N ALA A 97 7.28 6.12 55.61
CA ALA A 97 7.58 7.32 56.39
C ALA A 97 7.19 7.17 57.87
N SER A 98 6.11 6.42 58.16
CA SER A 98 5.69 6.05 59.51
C SER A 98 6.35 4.78 60.06
N ARG A 99 7.37 4.21 59.38
CA ARG A 99 8.08 2.96 59.73
C ARG A 99 7.18 1.74 59.96
N THR A 100 6.04 1.69 59.28
CA THR A 100 5.01 0.64 59.44
C THR A 100 5.21 -0.54 58.49
N ILE A 101 5.92 -0.35 57.37
CA ILE A 101 6.24 -1.42 56.41
C ILE A 101 7.74 -1.45 56.09
N THR A 102 8.22 -2.59 55.58
CA THR A 102 9.62 -2.78 55.18
C THR A 102 9.89 -2.20 53.79
N GLU A 103 11.15 -1.83 53.51
CA GLU A 103 11.57 -1.38 52.17
C GLU A 103 11.29 -2.44 51.09
N ALA A 104 11.54 -3.71 51.41
CA ALA A 104 11.27 -4.83 50.52
C ALA A 104 9.79 -4.90 50.07
N GLU A 105 8.85 -4.59 50.96
CA GLU A 105 7.43 -4.62 50.61
C GLU A 105 6.97 -3.40 49.79
N HIS A 106 7.62 -2.26 49.95
CA HIS A 106 7.40 -1.12 49.08
C HIS A 106 7.98 -1.34 47.68
N ASP A 107 9.16 -1.95 47.59
CA ASP A 107 9.78 -2.29 46.31
C ASP A 107 8.99 -3.36 45.55
N SER A 108 8.37 -4.31 46.27
CA SER A 108 7.45 -5.27 45.66
C SER A 108 6.20 -4.59 45.07
N ARG A 109 5.62 -3.59 45.75
CA ARG A 109 4.50 -2.78 45.23
C ARG A 109 4.88 -1.92 44.04
N LYS A 110 6.07 -1.30 44.06
CA LYS A 110 6.62 -0.58 42.90
C LYS A 110 6.79 -1.50 41.70
N SER A 111 7.30 -2.71 41.94
CA SER A 111 7.44 -3.73 40.90
C SER A 111 6.08 -4.16 40.35
N ALA A 112 5.08 -4.36 41.20
CA ALA A 112 3.72 -4.66 40.79
C ALA A 112 3.10 -3.55 39.93
N LEU A 113 3.32 -2.28 40.28
CA LEU A 113 2.92 -1.14 39.44
C LEU A 113 3.61 -1.15 38.08
N ALA A 114 4.91 -1.43 38.03
CA ALA A 114 5.64 -1.52 36.76
C ALA A 114 5.08 -2.63 35.86
N VAL A 115 4.75 -3.80 36.43
CA VAL A 115 4.09 -4.90 35.71
C VAL A 115 2.71 -4.49 35.19
N ALA A 116 1.87 -3.86 36.03
CA ALA A 116 0.54 -3.40 35.63
C ALA A 116 0.60 -2.38 34.48
N ARG A 117 1.57 -1.45 34.52
CA ARG A 117 1.81 -0.50 33.42
C ARG A 117 2.26 -1.19 32.15
N ALA A 118 3.09 -2.22 32.24
CA ALA A 118 3.49 -3.02 31.09
C ALA A 118 2.30 -3.76 30.46
N GLN A 119 1.41 -4.30 31.29
CA GLN A 119 0.18 -4.97 30.86
C GLN A 119 -0.79 -3.99 30.18
N LEU A 120 -0.96 -2.78 30.72
CA LEU A 120 -1.74 -1.72 30.07
C LEU A 120 -1.18 -1.39 28.68
N LYS A 121 0.13 -1.18 28.57
CA LYS A 121 0.79 -0.89 27.28
C LYS A 121 0.60 -2.03 26.26
N SER A 122 0.62 -3.27 26.73
CA SER A 122 0.33 -4.45 25.89
C SER A 122 -1.12 -4.45 25.38
N ALA A 123 -2.08 -4.17 26.27
CA ALA A 123 -3.49 -4.09 25.91
C ALA A 123 -3.78 -2.93 24.94
N GLU A 124 -3.15 -1.77 25.13
CA GLU A 124 -3.25 -0.66 24.18
C GLU A 124 -2.69 -1.01 22.80
N ALA A 125 -1.62 -1.81 22.74
CA ALA A 125 -1.08 -2.31 21.48
C ALA A 125 -2.06 -3.27 20.80
N ALA A 126 -2.71 -4.15 21.56
CA ALA A 126 -3.75 -5.04 21.05
C ALA A 126 -4.95 -4.24 20.49
N LEU A 127 -5.40 -3.20 21.20
CA LEU A 127 -6.45 -2.30 20.72
C LEU A 127 -6.06 -1.60 19.42
N ARG A 128 -4.82 -1.08 19.32
CA ARG A 128 -4.35 -0.46 18.07
C ARG A 128 -4.35 -1.43 16.90
N ASN A 129 -3.94 -2.68 17.12
CA ASN A 129 -4.01 -3.72 16.10
C ASN A 129 -5.47 -4.03 15.69
N ALA A 130 -6.40 -4.11 16.65
CA ALA A 130 -7.81 -4.33 16.36
C ALA A 130 -8.40 -3.18 15.52
N LYS A 131 -8.08 -1.92 15.86
CA LYS A 131 -8.51 -0.74 15.10
C LYS A 131 -7.92 -0.71 13.69
N LEU A 132 -6.65 -1.06 13.55
CA LEU A 132 -6.01 -1.16 12.23
C LEU A 132 -6.66 -2.25 11.36
N ASN A 133 -7.03 -3.38 11.94
CA ASN A 133 -7.77 -4.42 11.24
C ASN A 133 -9.14 -3.93 10.79
N LEU A 134 -9.85 -3.17 11.64
CA LEU A 134 -11.13 -2.53 11.30
C LEU A 134 -10.95 -1.53 10.15
N GLU A 135 -9.90 -0.69 10.16
CA GLU A 135 -9.61 0.22 9.05
C GLU A 135 -9.36 -0.53 7.74
N TRP A 136 -8.65 -1.67 7.80
CA TRP A 136 -8.40 -2.49 6.62
C TRP A 136 -9.63 -3.24 6.08
N THR A 137 -10.75 -3.26 6.80
CA THR A 137 -12.02 -3.77 6.25
C THR A 137 -12.53 -2.91 5.10
N ASN A 138 -12.17 -1.61 5.09
CA ASN A 138 -12.47 -0.71 3.99
C ASN A 138 -11.27 -0.63 3.05
N VAL A 139 -11.34 -1.38 1.96
CA VAL A 139 -10.26 -1.44 0.97
C VAL A 139 -10.35 -0.22 0.07
N THR A 140 -9.42 0.71 0.22
CA THR A 140 -9.35 1.94 -0.58
C THR A 140 -8.30 1.87 -1.69
N ALA A 141 -8.46 2.75 -2.67
CA ALA A 141 -7.55 2.88 -3.81
C ALA A 141 -6.22 3.57 -3.43
N PRO A 142 -5.04 2.92 -3.59
CA PRO A 142 -3.76 3.49 -3.15
C PRO A 142 -3.18 4.57 -4.07
N ILE A 143 -3.55 4.56 -5.35
CA ILE A 143 -3.11 5.54 -6.38
C ILE A 143 -4.33 6.18 -7.07
N ALA A 144 -4.17 6.94 -8.15
CA ALA A 144 -5.25 7.34 -9.07
C ALA A 144 -5.14 6.49 -10.35
N GLY A 145 -6.26 6.13 -11.02
CA GLY A 145 -6.21 5.23 -12.17
C GLY A 145 -7.49 4.47 -12.47
N ARG A 146 -7.48 3.67 -13.53
CA ARG A 146 -8.61 2.85 -13.94
C ARG A 146 -8.57 1.50 -13.24
N ILE A 147 -9.64 1.13 -12.58
CA ILE A 147 -9.77 -0.20 -12.01
C ILE A 147 -10.23 -1.18 -13.09
N SER A 148 -9.55 -2.32 -13.18
CA SER A 148 -9.93 -3.39 -14.12
C SER A 148 -11.12 -4.19 -13.57
N ASP A 149 -11.35 -5.35 -14.15
CA ASP A 149 -12.36 -6.31 -13.74
C ASP A 149 -12.18 -6.78 -12.28
N ARG A 150 -13.28 -6.77 -11.53
CA ARG A 150 -13.35 -7.43 -10.22
C ARG A 150 -13.12 -8.94 -10.37
N LYS A 151 -12.27 -9.52 -9.52
CA LYS A 151 -12.06 -10.98 -9.48
C LYS A 151 -12.96 -11.68 -8.44
N VAL A 152 -13.70 -10.91 -7.66
CA VAL A 152 -14.47 -11.38 -6.51
C VAL A 152 -15.83 -10.69 -6.48
N GLU A 153 -16.87 -11.43 -6.08
CA GLU A 153 -18.24 -10.94 -5.94
C GLU A 153 -18.62 -10.71 -4.47
N ALA A 154 -19.69 -9.96 -4.24
CA ALA A 154 -20.25 -9.79 -2.90
C ALA A 154 -20.67 -11.16 -2.33
N GLY A 155 -20.35 -11.41 -1.07
CA GLY A 155 -20.59 -12.70 -0.39
C GLY A 155 -19.45 -13.70 -0.49
N ASN A 156 -18.42 -13.47 -1.31
CA ASN A 156 -17.25 -14.36 -1.35
C ASN A 156 -16.39 -14.17 -0.10
N LEU A 157 -15.86 -15.31 0.40
CA LEU A 157 -14.85 -15.33 1.45
C LEU A 157 -13.49 -14.98 0.85
N ILE A 158 -12.86 -13.94 1.40
CA ILE A 158 -11.50 -13.54 1.06
C ILE A 158 -10.55 -13.93 2.19
N SER A 159 -9.36 -14.37 1.80
CA SER A 159 -8.27 -14.62 2.73
C SER A 159 -7.27 -13.46 2.65
N GLY A 160 -7.02 -12.81 3.77
CA GLY A 160 -6.02 -11.76 3.92
C GLY A 160 -4.67 -12.32 4.37
N GLY A 161 -3.57 -11.67 3.95
CA GLY A 161 -2.21 -12.04 4.37
C GLY A 161 -1.13 -11.82 3.29
N GLN A 162 0.13 -12.07 3.63
CA GLN A 162 1.24 -11.97 2.67
C GLN A 162 1.32 -13.20 1.73
N THR A 163 0.96 -14.37 2.26
CA THR A 163 1.03 -15.65 1.51
C THR A 163 -0.38 -16.08 1.15
N GLY A 164 -0.75 -15.98 -0.13
CA GLY A 164 -2.06 -16.41 -0.61
C GLY A 164 -3.20 -15.39 -0.44
N ALA A 165 -2.91 -14.10 -0.23
CA ALA A 165 -3.95 -13.08 -0.24
C ALA A 165 -4.71 -13.08 -1.57
N THR A 166 -6.04 -13.10 -1.44
CA THR A 166 -6.94 -13.05 -2.60
C THR A 166 -6.73 -11.74 -3.36
N LEU A 167 -6.44 -11.85 -4.65
CA LEU A 167 -6.40 -10.70 -5.55
C LEU A 167 -7.84 -10.19 -5.73
N LEU A 168 -8.12 -8.98 -5.25
CA LEU A 168 -9.47 -8.42 -5.29
C LEU A 168 -9.73 -7.73 -6.64
N ALA A 169 -8.79 -6.88 -7.05
CA ALA A 169 -8.80 -6.21 -8.35
C ALA A 169 -7.39 -5.83 -8.77
N THR A 170 -7.14 -5.84 -10.08
CA THR A 170 -5.95 -5.22 -10.67
C THR A 170 -6.30 -3.81 -11.11
N ARG A 171 -5.42 -2.85 -10.83
CA ARG A 171 -5.62 -1.47 -11.26
C ARG A 171 -4.47 -0.98 -12.10
N VAL A 172 -4.80 -0.17 -13.10
CA VAL A 172 -3.85 0.34 -14.10
C VAL A 172 -3.84 1.86 -14.08
N THR A 173 -2.65 2.44 -13.96
CA THR A 173 -2.46 3.90 -14.01
C THR A 173 -2.65 4.40 -15.44
N LEU A 174 -3.52 5.40 -15.64
CA LEU A 174 -3.82 5.95 -16.96
C LEU A 174 -2.77 6.97 -17.44
N HIS A 175 -2.04 7.63 -16.54
CA HIS A 175 -1.10 8.71 -16.87
C HIS A 175 0.11 8.70 -15.91
N PRO A 176 1.37 8.84 -16.39
CA PRO A 176 1.84 8.81 -17.78
C PRO A 176 1.85 7.39 -18.36
N THR A 177 1.88 7.26 -19.69
CA THR A 177 2.13 5.99 -20.41
C THR A 177 3.58 5.96 -20.89
N ARG A 178 4.28 4.83 -20.70
CA ARG A 178 5.65 4.66 -21.20
C ARG A 178 5.56 3.94 -22.53
N SER A 179 6.05 4.58 -23.60
CA SER A 179 6.23 3.92 -24.88
C SER A 179 7.52 3.11 -24.84
N LEU A 180 7.42 1.79 -24.92
CA LEU A 180 8.57 0.94 -25.21
C LEU A 180 8.68 0.86 -26.74
N LEU A 181 9.80 1.36 -27.27
CA LEU A 181 10.12 1.28 -28.68
C LEU A 181 11.04 0.06 -28.88
N PRO A 182 10.57 -1.06 -29.43
CA PRO A 182 11.45 -2.17 -29.78
C PRO A 182 12.29 -1.74 -30.99
N LEU A 183 13.56 -1.40 -30.76
CA LEU A 183 14.53 -1.29 -31.86
C LEU A 183 14.79 -2.71 -32.37
N SER A 184 14.21 -3.05 -33.52
CA SER A 184 14.51 -4.32 -34.19
C SER A 184 15.94 -4.30 -34.71
N ASP A 185 16.78 -5.19 -34.18
CA ASP A 185 18.23 -5.37 -34.48
C ASP A 185 18.52 -5.90 -35.90
N ALA A 186 17.54 -5.84 -36.82
CA ALA A 186 17.64 -6.38 -38.18
C ALA A 186 17.59 -5.29 -39.28
N SER A 187 17.79 -4.02 -38.93
CA SER A 187 17.90 -2.94 -39.92
C SER A 187 19.39 -2.59 -40.11
N PRO A 188 19.97 -2.68 -41.32
CA PRO A 188 21.36 -2.28 -41.53
C PRO A 188 21.51 -0.80 -41.16
N PRO A 189 22.61 -0.38 -40.50
CA PRO A 189 22.81 1.02 -40.13
C PRO A 189 22.93 1.86 -41.41
N ARG A 190 21.83 2.48 -41.83
CA ARG A 190 21.81 3.43 -42.96
C ARG A 190 22.44 4.79 -42.62
N TYR A 191 22.98 4.93 -41.42
CA TYR A 191 23.70 6.11 -40.93
C TYR A 191 25.17 5.78 -40.65
N ASN A 192 25.90 5.41 -41.70
CA ASN A 192 27.34 5.66 -41.71
C ASN A 192 27.77 5.87 -43.16
N ARG A 193 27.61 7.09 -43.68
CA ARG A 193 28.36 7.52 -44.85
C ARG A 193 29.68 8.09 -44.34
N PRO A 194 30.80 7.35 -44.40
CA PRO A 194 32.11 7.99 -44.25
C PRO A 194 32.27 8.97 -45.42
N THR A 195 32.52 10.24 -45.09
CA THR A 195 33.02 11.24 -46.03
C THR A 195 34.38 10.77 -46.53
N LEU A 196 34.40 10.05 -47.66
CA LEU A 196 35.61 9.81 -48.44
C LEU A 196 36.05 11.15 -49.06
N SER A 197 36.79 11.92 -48.27
CA SER A 197 37.62 13.02 -48.76
C SER A 197 38.97 12.45 -49.18
N GLY A 198 39.11 12.19 -50.48
CA GLY A 198 40.38 12.09 -51.20
C GLY A 198 40.08 12.49 -52.65
N ALA A 199 40.86 13.31 -53.35
CA ALA A 199 42.19 13.88 -53.12
C ALA A 199 42.34 15.06 -54.14
N PRO A 200 43.48 15.32 -54.78
CA PRO A 200 44.60 16.19 -54.36
C PRO A 200 44.86 17.39 -55.32
N ALA A 201 45.75 18.29 -54.87
CA ALA A 201 46.50 19.33 -55.60
C ALA A 201 45.71 20.54 -56.17
#